data_AF-A0A927L2U5-F1
#
_entry.id   AF-A0A927L2U5-F1
#
_cell.length_a   1.000
_cell.length_b   1.000
_cell.length_c   1.000
_cell.angle_alpha   90.00
_cell.angle_beta   90.00
_cell.angle_gamma   90.00
#
_symmetry.space_group_name_H-M   'P 1'
#
loop_
_entity.id
_entity.type
_entity.pdbx_description
1 polymer ?
#
loop_
_entity_poly.entity_id
_entity_poly.type
_entity_poly.pdbx_seq_one_letter_code
_entity_poly.pdbx_strand_id
1 'polypeptide(L)'
;MPTSVAVVIALSVLLGFLVIIEAWMNTLDFDFPEVRWQISRDSGAYLEMLDQLQNLAESSAKGSAMPNANIRTKARRTDESDIRNFADIVISSGNHSPTVHAIVRLSDFCVVRFFVRDTPHDFVLNLASDIPNKEDATEDNWFLGKEGYDDLAGIANQSLTAVDLSRFSLEESLRDLGVGGTDRTAQAGAMLRYMIAITAASRFRPIANRIAYGLDNGSNVFVTAQQVGLMRS
;
A
#
# COMPACT_ATOMS: atom_id res chain seq x y z
N MET A 1 30.04 45.25 -27.59
CA MET A 1 28.81 44.76 -26.94
C MET A 1 28.63 43.24 -27.17
N PRO A 2 29.38 42.34 -26.50
CA PRO A 2 29.14 40.89 -26.61
C PRO A 2 28.58 40.23 -25.33
N THR A 3 28.58 40.96 -24.20
CA THR A 3 28.22 40.42 -22.88
C THR A 3 26.72 40.15 -22.72
N SER A 4 25.87 40.90 -23.40
CA SER A 4 24.40 40.77 -23.27
C SER A 4 23.86 39.48 -23.90
N VAL A 5 24.45 39.01 -25.01
CA VAL A 5 23.98 37.80 -25.71
C VAL A 5 24.37 36.53 -24.95
N ALA A 6 25.57 36.51 -24.36
CA ALA A 6 26.03 35.37 -23.56
C ALA A 6 25.18 35.15 -22.30
N VAL A 7 24.74 36.24 -21.65
CA VAL A 7 23.87 36.16 -20.45
C VAL A 7 22.49 35.62 -20.80
N VAL A 8 21.90 36.03 -21.94
CA VAL A 8 20.58 35.55 -22.37
C VAL A 8 20.62 34.06 -22.75
N ILE A 9 21.69 33.60 -23.41
CA ILE A 9 21.87 32.18 -23.75
C ILE A 9 22.06 31.33 -22.49
N ALA A 10 22.89 31.79 -21.55
CA ALA A 10 23.11 31.09 -20.28
C ALA A 10 21.82 30.99 -19.46
N LEU A 11 21.01 32.06 -19.40
CA LEU A 11 19.72 32.04 -18.71
C LEU A 11 18.72 31.08 -19.38
N SER A 12 18.70 31.03 -20.71
CA SER A 12 17.77 30.17 -21.46
C SER A 12 18.12 28.68 -21.31
N VAL A 13 19.42 28.34 -21.27
CA VAL A 13 19.87 26.97 -20.99
C VAL A 13 19.56 26.58 -19.54
N LEU A 14 19.72 27.50 -18.59
CA LEU A 14 19.45 27.24 -17.18
C LEU A 14 17.95 27.10 -16.90
N LEU A 15 17.10 27.90 -17.55
CA LEU A 15 15.64 27.74 -17.54
C LEU A 15 15.21 26.44 -18.24
N GLY A 16 15.83 26.08 -19.36
CA GLY A 16 15.58 24.80 -20.03
C GLY A 16 15.92 23.61 -19.13
N PHE A 17 17.04 23.67 -18.40
CA PHE A 17 17.41 22.67 -17.40
C PHE A 17 16.45 22.66 -16.19
N LEU A 18 15.99 23.82 -15.73
CA LEU A 18 15.01 23.91 -14.64
C LEU A 18 13.67 23.26 -15.02
N VAL A 19 13.20 23.50 -16.25
CA VAL A 19 11.97 22.89 -16.77
C VAL A 19 12.13 21.37 -16.95
N ILE A 20 13.32 20.90 -17.33
CA ILE A 20 13.60 19.46 -17.42
C ILE A 20 13.69 18.82 -16.02
N ILE A 21 14.24 19.53 -15.03
CA ILE A 21 14.29 19.08 -13.63
C ILE A 21 12.89 19.08 -13.01
N GLU A 22 12.05 20.09 -13.26
CA GLU A 22 10.64 20.08 -12.83
C GLU A 22 9.82 19.00 -13.56
N ALA A 23 10.11 18.73 -14.84
CA ALA A 23 9.50 17.62 -15.56
C ALA A 23 9.99 16.24 -15.07
N TRP A 24 11.19 16.16 -14.49
CA TRP A 24 11.74 14.97 -13.84
C TRP A 24 11.29 14.81 -12.39
N MET A 25 11.00 15.90 -11.69
CA MET A 25 10.41 15.87 -10.34
C MET A 25 8.89 15.66 -10.36
N ASN A 26 8.25 15.89 -11.51
CA ASN A 26 6.88 15.45 -11.80
C ASN A 26 6.87 14.07 -12.48
N THR A 27 7.66 13.12 -11.99
CA THR A 27 7.45 11.70 -12.27
C THR A 27 6.05 11.35 -11.80
N LEU A 28 5.14 11.25 -12.78
CA LEU A 28 3.73 10.89 -12.70
C LEU A 28 3.36 10.13 -11.41
N ASP A 29 3.00 10.91 -10.37
CA ASP A 29 2.37 10.40 -9.17
C ASP A 29 0.98 9.97 -9.59
N PHE A 30 0.84 8.70 -9.95
CA PHE A 30 -0.46 8.12 -10.18
C PHE A 30 -1.10 7.96 -8.80
N ASP A 31 -1.88 8.97 -8.40
CA ASP A 31 -2.67 8.95 -7.17
C ASP A 31 -3.71 7.85 -7.28
N PHE A 32 -3.39 6.67 -6.74
CA PHE A 32 -4.39 5.67 -6.42
C PHE A 32 -5.44 6.31 -5.48
N PRO A 33 -6.71 5.91 -5.56
CA PRO A 33 -7.71 6.37 -4.59
C PRO A 33 -7.23 6.05 -3.18
N GLU A 34 -7.12 7.10 -2.37
CA GLU A 34 -6.54 7.03 -1.04
C GLU A 34 -7.60 6.71 0.01
N VAL A 35 -7.29 5.78 0.92
CA VAL A 35 -8.09 5.45 2.10
C VAL A 35 -7.22 5.61 3.33
N ARG A 36 -7.63 6.44 4.28
CA ARG A 36 -6.83 6.70 5.49
C ARG A 36 -7.25 5.82 6.65
N TRP A 37 -6.28 5.21 7.31
CA TRP A 37 -6.48 4.49 8.56
C TRP A 37 -5.52 4.96 9.64
N GLN A 38 -6.08 5.56 10.69
CA GLN A 38 -5.34 5.96 11.88
C GLN A 38 -5.57 4.92 12.99
N ILE A 39 -4.59 4.07 13.26
CA ILE A 39 -4.67 2.93 14.20
C ILE A 39 -5.02 3.39 15.62
N SER A 40 -4.52 4.56 16.01
CA SER A 40 -4.72 5.11 17.35
C SER A 40 -6.14 5.61 17.62
N ARG A 41 -7.01 5.70 16.59
CA ARG A 41 -8.43 6.02 16.75
C ARG A 41 -9.22 4.82 17.30
N ASP A 42 -10.53 4.95 17.38
CA ASP A 42 -11.44 3.86 17.73
C ASP A 42 -11.60 2.85 16.57
N SER A 43 -12.30 1.76 16.85
CA SER A 43 -12.67 0.74 15.86
C SER A 43 -13.49 1.28 14.69
N GLY A 44 -14.17 2.41 14.85
CA GLY A 44 -14.95 3.06 13.81
C GLY A 44 -14.07 3.46 12.62
N ALA A 45 -12.90 4.05 12.88
CA ALA A 45 -11.95 4.41 11.82
C ALA A 45 -11.43 3.19 11.05
N TYR A 46 -11.29 2.04 11.71
CA TYR A 46 -10.87 0.80 11.06
C TYR A 46 -11.97 0.22 10.17
N LEU A 47 -13.21 0.14 10.68
CA LEU A 47 -14.35 -0.34 9.90
C LEU A 47 -14.68 0.59 8.73
N GLU A 48 -14.56 1.90 8.92
CA GLU A 48 -14.74 2.89 7.86
C GLU A 48 -13.71 2.69 6.73
N MET A 49 -12.45 2.41 7.05
CA MET A 49 -11.43 2.07 6.03
C MET A 49 -11.86 0.85 5.21
N LEU A 50 -12.35 -0.22 5.85
CA LEU A 50 -12.80 -1.42 5.14
C LEU A 50 -14.03 -1.14 4.26
N ASP A 51 -14.99 -0.36 4.74
CA ASP A 51 -16.17 0.04 3.99
C ASP A 51 -15.78 0.91 2.77
N GLN A 52 -14.84 1.85 2.93
CA GLN A 52 -14.32 2.65 1.82
C GLN A 52 -13.64 1.78 0.77
N LEU A 53 -12.82 0.81 1.19
CA LEU A 53 -12.15 -0.12 0.28
C LEU A 53 -13.16 -0.98 -0.50
N GLN A 54 -14.22 -1.46 0.16
CA GLN A 54 -15.31 -2.20 -0.47
C GLN A 54 -16.04 -1.34 -1.52
N ASN A 55 -16.33 -0.08 -1.20
CA ASN A 55 -16.99 0.87 -2.13
C ASN A 55 -16.12 1.16 -3.37
N LEU A 56 -14.79 1.25 -3.19
CA LEU A 56 -13.84 1.41 -4.29
C LEU A 56 -13.84 0.18 -5.20
N ALA A 57 -13.82 -1.03 -4.64
CA ALA A 57 -13.89 -2.27 -5.41
C ALA A 57 -15.18 -2.38 -6.23
N GLU A 58 -16.34 -2.05 -5.65
CA GLU A 58 -17.62 -2.03 -6.37
C GLU A 58 -17.64 -1.01 -7.51
N SER A 59 -17.08 0.18 -7.29
CA SER A 59 -17.02 1.25 -8.28
C SER A 59 -16.10 0.87 -9.44
N SER A 60 -14.96 0.25 -9.13
CA SER A 60 -14.02 -0.29 -10.13
C SER A 60 -14.70 -1.36 -11.00
N ALA A 61 -15.40 -2.32 -10.39
CA ALA A 61 -16.13 -3.36 -11.12
C ALA A 61 -17.24 -2.79 -12.04
N LYS A 62 -17.99 -1.78 -11.58
CA LYS A 62 -19.03 -1.10 -12.40
C LYS A 62 -18.44 -0.33 -13.57
N GLY A 63 -17.27 0.31 -13.40
CA GLY A 63 -16.56 1.00 -14.47
C GLY A 63 -16.07 0.05 -15.58
N SER A 64 -15.77 -1.20 -15.24
CA SER A 64 -15.39 -2.26 -16.18
C SER A 64 -16.56 -2.79 -17.03
N ALA A 65 -17.80 -2.66 -16.54
CA ALA A 65 -19.00 -3.22 -17.17
C ALA A 65 -19.65 -2.37 -18.30
N MET A 66 -19.07 -1.22 -18.65
CA MET A 66 -19.56 -0.41 -19.78
C MET A 66 -19.18 -1.04 -21.13
N PRO A 67 -20.13 -1.30 -22.05
CA PRO A 67 -19.81 -1.91 -23.33
C PRO A 67 -19.02 -0.93 -24.22
N ASN A 68 -17.83 -1.37 -24.64
CA ASN A 68 -16.95 -0.66 -25.58
C ASN A 68 -17.71 -0.12 -26.80
N ALA A 69 -17.98 1.19 -26.82
CA ALA A 69 -18.32 1.90 -28.04
C ALA A 69 -17.04 2.06 -28.88
N ASN A 70 -17.08 1.48 -30.07
CA ASN A 70 -16.00 1.44 -31.06
C ASN A 70 -15.35 2.81 -31.31
N ILE A 71 -14.20 3.08 -30.68
CA ILE A 71 -13.25 4.09 -31.18
C ILE A 71 -11.87 3.46 -31.24
N ARG A 72 -11.46 3.20 -32.48
CA ARG A 72 -10.15 2.70 -32.88
C ARG A 72 -9.18 3.88 -32.90
N THR A 73 -8.68 4.27 -31.74
CA THR A 73 -7.50 5.13 -31.63
C THR A 73 -6.37 4.30 -31.04
N LYS A 74 -5.34 4.03 -31.85
CA LYS A 74 -4.03 3.55 -31.39
C LYS A 74 -3.36 4.71 -30.64
N ALA A 75 -3.71 4.88 -29.38
CA ALA A 75 -2.96 5.66 -28.42
C ALA A 75 -2.79 4.78 -27.19
N ARG A 76 -1.53 4.62 -26.76
CA ARG A 76 -1.03 4.01 -25.51
C ARG A 76 -2.13 3.83 -24.46
N ARG A 77 -2.71 2.63 -24.42
CA ARG A 77 -3.93 2.27 -23.68
C ARG A 77 -3.59 1.38 -22.47
N THR A 78 -2.52 1.73 -21.76
CA THR A 78 -1.99 0.92 -20.66
C THR A 78 -1.97 1.64 -19.30
N ASP A 79 -2.21 2.95 -19.21
CA ASP A 79 -1.98 3.66 -17.93
C ASP A 79 -3.26 3.87 -17.09
N GLU A 80 -4.43 4.12 -17.69
CA GLU A 80 -5.59 4.57 -16.90
C GLU A 80 -6.51 3.45 -16.36
N SER A 81 -6.49 2.27 -17.00
CA SER A 81 -7.25 1.10 -16.53
C SER A 81 -6.60 0.44 -15.31
N ASP A 82 -5.27 0.48 -15.25
CA ASP A 82 -4.50 -0.26 -14.27
C ASP A 82 -4.58 0.42 -12.90
N ILE A 83 -4.58 1.77 -12.86
CA ILE A 83 -4.73 2.56 -11.62
C ILE A 83 -6.08 2.32 -10.94
N ARG A 84 -7.15 2.12 -11.72
CA ARG A 84 -8.51 1.87 -11.18
C ARG A 84 -8.65 0.51 -10.50
N ASN A 85 -7.67 -0.37 -10.65
CA ASN A 85 -7.65 -1.70 -10.03
C ASN A 85 -6.94 -1.70 -8.67
N PHE A 86 -6.41 -0.56 -8.23
CA PHE A 86 -5.69 -0.45 -6.96
C PHE A 86 -6.24 0.69 -6.09
N ALA A 87 -5.96 0.60 -4.80
CA ALA A 87 -6.16 1.67 -3.82
C ALA A 87 -4.91 1.80 -2.96
N ASP A 88 -4.64 3.01 -2.47
CA ASP A 88 -3.58 3.27 -1.51
C ASP A 88 -4.19 3.43 -0.11
N ILE A 89 -3.81 2.56 0.82
CA ILE A 89 -4.17 2.71 2.22
C ILE A 89 -3.05 3.43 2.95
N VAL A 90 -3.33 4.64 3.45
CA VAL A 90 -2.40 5.42 4.25
C VAL A 90 -2.60 5.10 5.73
N ILE A 91 -1.66 4.36 6.29
CA ILE A 91 -1.70 3.81 7.63
C ILE A 91 -0.82 4.62 8.56
N SER A 92 -1.37 5.12 9.66
CA SER A 92 -0.64 5.93 10.64
C SER A 92 -0.99 5.58 12.09
N SER A 93 -0.04 5.81 13.00
CA SER A 93 -0.25 5.75 14.45
C SER A 93 0.34 6.99 15.11
N GLY A 94 -0.50 8.03 15.21
CA GLY A 94 -0.19 9.27 15.94
C GLY A 94 1.16 9.92 15.58
N ASN A 95 1.76 10.62 16.54
CA ASN A 95 2.83 11.60 16.27
C ASN A 95 4.25 11.02 16.15
N HIS A 96 4.46 9.71 16.29
CA HIS A 96 5.82 9.15 16.42
C HIS A 96 6.07 7.85 15.63
N SER A 97 5.08 7.35 14.88
CA SER A 97 5.24 6.20 14.00
C SER A 97 5.36 6.66 12.55
N PRO A 98 6.17 5.97 11.72
CA PRO A 98 6.19 6.26 10.29
C PRO A 98 4.79 6.04 9.70
N THR A 99 4.44 6.86 8.71
CA THR A 99 3.24 6.63 7.90
C THR A 99 3.58 5.61 6.83
N VAL A 100 2.86 4.50 6.82
CA VAL A 100 3.08 3.40 5.88
C VAL A 100 1.93 3.38 4.90
N HIS A 101 2.26 3.30 3.62
CA HIS A 101 1.32 3.12 2.54
C HIS A 101 1.23 1.64 2.18
N ALA A 102 0.01 1.14 1.93
CA ALA A 102 -0.24 -0.21 1.47
C ALA A 102 -1.07 -0.17 0.19
N ILE A 103 -0.48 -0.60 -0.93
CA ILE A 103 -1.20 -0.72 -2.20
C ILE A 103 -2.01 -2.01 -2.18
N VAL A 104 -3.32 -1.87 -2.44
CA VAL A 104 -4.27 -2.97 -2.43
C VAL A 104 -4.87 -3.16 -3.81
N ARG A 105 -4.82 -4.39 -4.33
CA ARG A 105 -5.53 -4.79 -5.56
C ARG A 105 -7.02 -4.94 -5.24
N LEU A 106 -7.87 -4.15 -5.87
CA LEU A 106 -9.31 -4.07 -5.58
C LEU A 106 -10.12 -5.30 -6.04
N SER A 107 -9.60 -6.09 -6.99
CA SER A 107 -10.29 -7.30 -7.46
C SER A 107 -10.41 -8.39 -6.41
N ASP A 108 -9.48 -8.42 -5.46
CA ASP A 108 -9.38 -9.45 -4.43
C ASP A 108 -8.98 -8.90 -3.05
N PHE A 109 -8.80 -7.59 -2.89
CA PHE A 109 -8.29 -6.93 -1.68
C PHE A 109 -6.88 -7.36 -1.27
N CYS A 110 -6.10 -7.99 -2.15
CA CYS A 110 -4.74 -8.40 -1.82
C CYS A 110 -3.83 -7.17 -1.67
N VAL A 111 -3.09 -7.10 -0.57
CA VAL A 111 -2.02 -6.09 -0.43
C VAL A 111 -0.82 -6.55 -1.28
N VAL A 112 -0.40 -5.70 -2.22
CA VAL A 112 0.64 -6.03 -3.20
C VAL A 112 1.95 -5.29 -2.95
N ARG A 113 1.93 -4.19 -2.21
CA ARG A 113 3.12 -3.40 -1.87
C ARG A 113 2.93 -2.66 -0.55
N PHE A 114 4.00 -2.56 0.22
CA PHE A 114 4.13 -1.57 1.29
C PHE A 114 5.22 -0.56 0.93
N PHE A 115 5.05 0.70 1.29
CA PHE A 115 6.11 1.69 1.17
C PHE A 115 5.95 2.84 2.16
N VAL A 116 7.01 3.62 2.36
CA VAL A 116 6.97 4.87 3.12
C VAL A 116 7.41 6.00 2.20
N ARG A 117 6.57 7.04 2.09
CA ARG A 117 6.91 8.32 1.47
C ARG A 117 7.53 9.25 2.53
N ASP A 118 8.26 10.25 2.07
CA ASP A 118 8.82 11.35 2.90
C ASP A 118 9.97 10.96 3.86
N THR A 119 10.61 9.81 3.64
CA THR A 119 11.89 9.48 4.29
C THR A 119 13.08 9.76 3.35
N PRO A 120 14.29 10.04 3.86
CA PRO A 120 15.47 10.28 3.01
C PRO A 120 15.83 9.12 2.06
N HIS A 121 15.25 7.95 2.29
CA HIS A 121 15.32 6.78 1.42
C HIS A 121 13.90 6.26 1.28
N ASP A 122 13.34 6.29 0.09
CA ASP A 122 12.05 5.65 -0.18
C ASP A 122 12.21 4.15 0.04
N PHE A 123 11.47 3.63 1.01
CA PHE A 123 11.52 2.23 1.38
C PHE A 123 10.32 1.51 0.77
N VAL A 124 10.57 0.53 -0.09
CA VAL A 124 9.53 -0.18 -0.84
C VAL A 124 9.68 -1.67 -0.64
N LEU A 125 8.57 -2.32 -0.29
CA LEU A 125 8.44 -3.77 -0.13
C LEU A 125 7.40 -4.28 -1.12
N ASN A 126 7.87 -4.75 -2.29
CA ASN A 126 6.99 -5.35 -3.29
C ASN A 126 6.67 -6.80 -2.92
N LEU A 127 5.38 -7.13 -2.86
CA LEU A 127 4.88 -8.50 -2.77
C LEU A 127 4.52 -9.04 -4.16
N ALA A 128 3.92 -8.20 -5.01
CA ALA A 128 3.54 -8.57 -6.38
C ALA A 128 4.44 -7.94 -7.45
N SER A 129 4.43 -8.53 -8.66
CA SER A 129 5.26 -8.06 -9.78
C SER A 129 4.54 -7.14 -10.75
N ASP A 130 3.21 -7.18 -10.74
CA ASP A 130 2.27 -6.53 -11.65
C ASP A 130 1.69 -5.23 -11.04
N ILE A 131 2.56 -4.43 -10.42
CA ILE A 131 2.17 -3.18 -9.75
C ILE A 131 2.64 -2.00 -10.61
N PRO A 132 1.77 -1.02 -10.91
CA PRO A 132 2.19 0.22 -11.55
C PRO A 132 3.35 0.89 -10.79
N ASN A 133 4.24 1.59 -11.51
CA ASN A 133 5.41 2.29 -10.93
C ASN A 133 6.30 1.39 -10.06
N LYS A 134 6.75 0.25 -10.58
CA LYS A 134 7.75 -0.62 -9.93
C LYS A 134 9.18 -0.07 -9.95
N GLU A 135 9.43 0.92 -10.80
CA GLU A 135 10.76 1.48 -11.05
C GLU A 135 11.26 2.37 -9.89
N ASP A 136 10.39 2.80 -8.98
CA ASP A 136 10.72 3.64 -7.81
C ASP A 136 11.24 2.85 -6.59
N ALA A 137 11.32 1.52 -6.68
CA ALA A 137 11.79 0.69 -5.58
C ALA A 137 13.32 0.71 -5.48
N THR A 138 13.85 1.02 -4.30
CA THR A 138 15.22 0.68 -3.91
C THR A 138 15.43 -0.83 -4.15
N GLU A 139 16.56 -1.21 -4.75
CA GLU A 139 16.84 -2.45 -5.52
C GLU A 139 16.50 -3.82 -4.87
N ASP A 140 15.99 -3.86 -3.63
CA ASP A 140 15.72 -5.08 -2.90
C ASP A 140 14.28 -5.60 -3.05
N ASN A 141 14.11 -6.53 -4.00
CA ASN A 141 12.86 -7.26 -4.24
C ASN A 141 12.74 -8.56 -3.43
N TRP A 142 13.36 -8.66 -2.25
CA TRP A 142 13.36 -9.89 -1.44
C TRP A 142 11.97 -10.50 -1.22
N PHE A 143 10.94 -9.67 -1.00
CA PHE A 143 9.57 -10.11 -0.74
C PHE A 143 8.73 -10.38 -2.00
N LEU A 144 9.31 -10.18 -3.18
CA LEU A 144 8.59 -10.39 -4.43
C LEU A 144 8.13 -11.85 -4.56
N GLY A 145 6.86 -12.02 -4.94
CA GLY A 145 6.17 -13.30 -5.04
C GLY A 145 5.68 -13.88 -3.71
N LYS A 146 5.72 -13.12 -2.61
CA LYS A 146 5.35 -13.59 -1.26
C LYS A 146 4.09 -12.94 -0.72
N GLU A 147 3.09 -12.82 -1.59
CA GLU A 147 1.73 -12.35 -1.25
C GLU A 147 0.96 -13.37 -0.38
N GLY A 148 1.47 -14.60 -0.21
CA GLY A 148 0.81 -15.64 0.57
C GLY A 148 0.97 -15.46 2.08
N TYR A 149 -0.12 -15.68 2.83
CA TYR A 149 -0.09 -15.72 4.30
C TYR A 149 0.94 -16.72 4.83
N ASP A 150 1.02 -17.90 4.23
CA ASP A 150 1.93 -18.97 4.65
C ASP A 150 3.40 -18.65 4.34
N ASP A 151 3.67 -17.92 3.26
CA ASP A 151 5.03 -17.48 2.91
C ASP A 151 5.55 -16.50 3.98
N LEU A 152 4.77 -15.45 4.28
CA LEU A 152 5.13 -14.47 5.29
C LEU A 152 5.19 -15.08 6.70
N ALA A 153 4.28 -16.00 7.03
CA ALA A 153 4.29 -16.74 8.29
C ALA A 153 5.56 -17.60 8.44
N GLY A 154 5.98 -18.28 7.37
CA GLY A 154 7.21 -19.07 7.35
C GLY A 154 8.45 -18.21 7.58
N ILE A 155 8.50 -17.03 6.96
CA ILE A 155 9.61 -16.08 7.12
C ILE A 155 9.62 -15.45 8.51
N ALA A 156 8.45 -15.05 9.01
CA ALA A 156 8.29 -14.50 10.35
C ALA A 156 8.52 -15.56 11.44
N ASN A 157 8.67 -16.84 11.06
CA ASN A 157 8.76 -17.98 11.96
C ASN A 157 7.61 -18.00 13.00
N GLN A 158 6.40 -17.67 12.54
CA GLN A 158 5.21 -17.50 13.38
C GLN A 158 4.02 -18.20 12.73
N SER A 159 3.24 -18.95 13.51
CA SER A 159 2.00 -19.55 13.00
C SER A 159 0.91 -18.49 12.84
N LEU A 160 0.03 -18.66 11.84
CA LEU A 160 -1.07 -17.71 11.60
C LEU A 160 -1.97 -17.50 12.82
N THR A 161 -2.21 -18.53 13.63
CA THR A 161 -3.00 -18.44 14.87
C THR A 161 -2.28 -17.73 16.00
N ALA A 162 -0.96 -17.55 15.91
CA ALA A 162 -0.15 -16.83 16.89
C ALA A 162 0.07 -15.36 16.51
N VAL A 163 -0.41 -14.92 15.34
CA VAL A 163 -0.29 -13.52 14.90
C VAL A 163 -1.19 -12.65 15.77
N ASP A 164 -0.57 -11.79 16.58
CA ASP A 164 -1.29 -10.78 17.36
C ASP A 164 -1.63 -9.58 16.47
N LEU A 165 -2.93 -9.27 16.41
CA LEU A 165 -3.57 -8.19 15.67
C LEU A 165 -4.08 -7.10 16.62
N SER A 166 -3.55 -7.06 17.84
CA SER A 166 -3.80 -5.99 18.80
C SER A 166 -3.38 -4.63 18.23
N ARG A 167 -3.96 -3.56 18.79
CA ARG A 167 -3.57 -2.18 18.49
C ARG A 167 -2.05 -2.01 18.59
N PHE A 168 -1.46 -2.43 19.72
CA PHE A 168 -0.04 -2.29 19.96
C PHE A 168 0.81 -3.02 18.90
N SER A 169 0.46 -4.25 18.53
CA SER A 169 1.19 -5.00 17.50
C SER A 169 1.07 -4.38 16.10
N LEU A 170 -0.09 -3.78 15.78
CA LEU A 170 -0.25 -3.04 14.52
C LEU A 170 0.60 -1.76 14.52
N GLU A 171 0.63 -1.02 15.63
CA GLU A 171 1.48 0.18 15.77
C GLU A 171 2.97 -0.15 15.69
N GLU A 172 3.42 -1.22 16.34
CA GLU A 172 4.79 -1.74 16.23
C GLU A 172 5.13 -2.11 14.79
N SER A 173 4.19 -2.72 14.08
CA SER A 173 4.36 -3.09 12.67
C SER A 173 4.59 -1.90 11.75
N LEU A 174 4.12 -0.69 12.09
CA LEU A 174 4.49 0.50 11.32
C LEU A 174 6.00 0.76 11.40
N ARG A 175 6.60 0.59 12.57
CA ARG A 175 8.04 0.79 12.77
C ARG A 175 8.85 -0.26 12.01
N ASP A 176 8.39 -1.51 12.06
CA ASP A 176 9.05 -2.61 11.36
C ASP A 176 9.05 -2.41 9.84
N LEU A 177 7.98 -1.81 9.29
CA LEU A 177 7.86 -1.52 7.86
C LEU A 177 8.48 -0.18 7.46
N GLY A 178 8.53 0.80 8.35
CA GLY A 178 8.94 2.17 7.99
C GLY A 178 10.38 2.53 8.36
N VAL A 179 11.15 1.59 8.92
CA VAL A 179 12.57 1.79 9.25
C VAL A 179 13.44 0.96 8.31
N GLY A 180 14.32 1.62 7.55
CA GLY A 180 15.30 0.95 6.73
C GLY A 180 16.29 0.12 7.57
N GLY A 181 16.62 -1.09 7.11
CA GLY A 181 17.51 -2.01 7.82
C GLY A 181 16.85 -2.87 8.89
N THR A 182 15.52 -2.80 9.06
CA THR A 182 14.77 -3.75 9.89
C THR A 182 14.98 -5.19 9.40
N ASP A 183 15.05 -6.11 10.35
CA ASP A 183 15.19 -7.55 10.07
C ASP A 183 14.03 -8.08 9.21
N ARG A 184 14.35 -8.98 8.28
CA ARG A 184 13.36 -9.55 7.33
C ARG A 184 12.27 -10.37 8.04
N THR A 185 12.57 -10.99 9.18
CA THR A 185 11.59 -11.70 10.02
C THR A 185 10.57 -10.72 10.59
N ALA A 186 11.02 -9.58 11.11
CA ALA A 186 10.15 -8.55 11.66
C ALA A 186 9.28 -7.89 10.57
N GLN A 187 9.87 -7.56 9.42
CA GLN A 187 9.13 -7.05 8.27
C GLN A 187 8.07 -8.05 7.79
N ALA A 188 8.40 -9.33 7.69
CA ALA A 188 7.44 -10.36 7.32
C ALA A 188 6.28 -10.46 8.31
N GLY A 189 6.56 -10.42 9.62
CA GLY A 189 5.54 -10.42 10.66
C GLY A 189 4.65 -9.18 10.61
N ALA A 190 5.22 -8.01 10.34
CA ALA A 190 4.49 -6.76 10.17
C ALA A 190 3.58 -6.78 8.93
N MET A 191 4.10 -7.21 7.76
CA MET A 191 3.29 -7.39 6.55
C MET A 191 2.18 -8.39 6.79
N LEU A 192 2.47 -9.52 7.43
CA LEU A 192 1.47 -10.54 7.73
C LEU A 192 0.30 -10.00 8.56
N ARG A 193 0.58 -9.19 9.60
CA ARG A 193 -0.47 -8.55 10.40
C ARG A 193 -1.36 -7.64 9.55
N TYR A 194 -0.76 -6.80 8.70
CA TYR A 194 -1.52 -5.91 7.83
C TYR A 194 -2.29 -6.65 6.74
N MET A 195 -1.72 -7.71 6.16
CA MET A 195 -2.44 -8.56 5.21
C MET A 195 -3.66 -9.24 5.83
N ILE A 196 -3.61 -9.62 7.11
CA ILE A 196 -4.80 -10.13 7.81
C ILE A 196 -5.78 -9.00 8.09
N ALA A 197 -5.29 -7.86 8.60
CA ALA A 197 -6.12 -6.73 8.98
C ALA A 197 -6.79 -6.01 7.80
N ILE A 198 -6.24 -6.12 6.60
CA ILE A 198 -6.77 -5.52 5.37
C ILE A 198 -7.40 -6.60 4.50
N THR A 199 -6.61 -7.53 3.93
CA THR A 199 -7.10 -8.49 2.94
C THR A 199 -8.12 -9.48 3.54
N ALA A 200 -7.79 -10.13 4.66
CA ALA A 200 -8.71 -11.10 5.24
C ALA A 200 -9.94 -10.42 5.84
N ALA A 201 -9.77 -9.28 6.51
CA ALA A 201 -10.87 -8.54 7.12
C ALA A 201 -11.86 -7.98 6.08
N SER A 202 -11.38 -7.52 4.92
CA SER A 202 -12.24 -7.06 3.82
C SER A 202 -13.10 -8.18 3.27
N ARG A 203 -12.55 -9.40 3.18
CA ARG A 203 -13.28 -10.58 2.68
C ARG A 203 -14.20 -11.21 3.74
N PHE A 204 -13.81 -11.15 5.00
CA PHE A 204 -14.46 -11.89 6.09
C PHE A 204 -14.81 -10.99 7.27
N ARG A 205 -16.06 -10.52 7.29
CA ARG A 205 -16.61 -9.67 8.36
C ARG A 205 -16.38 -10.20 9.79
N PRO A 206 -16.41 -11.52 10.09
CA PRO A 206 -16.07 -12.01 11.42
C PRO A 206 -14.63 -11.70 11.86
N ILE A 207 -13.66 -11.63 10.93
CA ILE A 207 -12.28 -11.23 11.22
C ILE A 207 -12.24 -9.73 11.49
N ALA A 208 -12.85 -8.92 10.62
CA ALA A 208 -12.94 -7.46 10.80
C ALA A 208 -13.54 -7.08 12.17
N ASN A 209 -14.69 -7.67 12.52
CA ASN A 209 -15.36 -7.39 13.80
C ASN A 209 -14.49 -7.76 15.01
N ARG A 210 -13.67 -8.82 14.89
CA ARG A 210 -12.80 -9.24 15.98
C ARG A 210 -11.65 -8.26 16.19
N ILE A 211 -11.03 -7.80 15.10
CA ILE A 211 -9.97 -6.79 15.13
C ILE A 211 -10.53 -5.47 15.67
N ALA A 212 -11.67 -5.02 15.15
CA ALA A 212 -12.40 -3.84 15.63
C ALA A 212 -12.63 -3.89 17.15
N TYR A 213 -13.16 -5.00 17.67
CA TYR A 213 -13.36 -5.18 19.12
C TYR A 213 -12.04 -5.10 19.91
N GLY A 214 -10.94 -5.66 19.39
CA GLY A 214 -9.64 -5.56 20.04
C GLY A 214 -9.05 -4.15 20.03
N LEU A 215 -9.28 -3.38 18.95
CA LEU A 215 -8.86 -1.99 18.86
C LEU A 215 -9.52 -1.14 19.94
N ASP A 216 -10.81 -1.33 20.21
CA ASP A 216 -11.53 -0.58 21.26
C ASP A 216 -11.12 -0.97 22.67
N ASN A 217 -10.89 -2.27 22.91
CA ASN A 217 -10.64 -2.80 24.25
C ASN A 217 -9.14 -2.94 24.60
N GLY A 218 -8.24 -2.57 23.68
CA GLY A 218 -6.79 -2.72 23.87
C GLY A 218 -6.36 -4.16 24.13
N SER A 219 -7.14 -5.13 23.67
CA SER A 219 -6.93 -6.56 23.94
C SER A 219 -6.12 -7.23 22.84
N ASN A 220 -5.42 -8.31 23.19
CA ASN A 220 -4.76 -9.14 22.19
C ASN A 220 -5.79 -9.80 21.27
N VAL A 221 -5.49 -9.83 19.97
CA VAL A 221 -6.41 -10.36 18.95
C VAL A 221 -5.69 -11.41 18.13
N PHE A 222 -6.26 -12.61 18.07
CA PHE A 222 -5.72 -13.70 17.27
C PHE A 222 -6.81 -14.24 16.35
N VAL A 223 -6.41 -14.74 15.18
CA VAL A 223 -7.33 -15.52 14.33
C VAL A 223 -7.45 -16.96 14.85
N THR A 224 -8.64 -17.54 14.76
CA THR A 224 -8.83 -18.96 15.09
C THR A 224 -8.32 -19.88 13.97
N ALA A 225 -8.08 -21.16 14.28
CA ALA A 225 -7.77 -22.15 13.25
C ALA A 225 -8.84 -22.25 12.15
N GLN A 226 -10.12 -22.04 12.50
CA GLN A 226 -11.21 -21.97 11.53
C GLN A 226 -11.09 -20.74 10.62
N GLN A 227 -10.77 -19.57 11.18
CA GLN A 227 -10.54 -18.35 10.41
C GLN A 227 -9.32 -18.50 9.50
N VAL A 228 -8.25 -19.16 9.95
CA VAL A 228 -7.10 -19.51 9.11
C VAL A 228 -7.51 -20.42 7.95
N GLY A 229 -8.42 -21.37 8.18
CA GLY A 229 -8.99 -22.19 7.10
C GLY A 229 -9.71 -21.36 6.03
N LEU A 230 -10.48 -20.34 6.45
CA LEU A 230 -11.16 -19.40 5.54
C LEU A 230 -10.18 -18.47 4.81
N MET A 231 -9.12 -18.04 5.47
CA MET A 231 -8.10 -17.18 4.85
C MET A 231 -7.36 -17.86 3.70
N ARG A 232 -7.26 -19.20 3.73
CA ARG A 232 -6.59 -20.02 2.70
C ARG A 232 -7.51 -20.44 1.55
N SER A 233 -8.82 -20.24 1.67
CA SER A 233 -9.81 -20.59 0.64
C SER A 233 -10.04 -19.44 -0.34
#